data_AF-A0A817JYE9-F1
#
_entry.id   AF-A0A817JYE9-F1
#
_cell.length_a   1.000
_cell.length_b   1.000
_cell.length_c   1.000
_cell.angle_alpha   90.00
_cell.angle_beta   90.00
_cell.angle_gamma   90.00
#
_symmetry.space_group_name_H-M   'P 1'
#
loop_
_entity.id
_entity.type
_entity.pdbx_description
1 polymer ?
#
loop_
_entity_poly.entity_id
_entity_poly.type
_entity_poly.pdbx_seq_one_letter_code
_entity_poly.pdbx_strand_id
1 'polypeptide(L)'
;MQQLSYNSSCSFDYQCLTNVSLSCSSSTNPSTCQCSDNYWYNSTKCASKLLSGSACTASVQCDNTVSLSCNLTTHTCTCNESIHVWDGSQCVARRSIGGECSSNSECLASQNLECPTTGVWNGTCSCPTNYYWNTSTSLCVIKKLWNQPCSSSYECYDGGYLSCQPNAALNTTVCDCSNYTDYWTGFLNNTYSGYCTPKINYMVSSFTCTSSYQCRDYNYVTCISGQCDCSSDRYWDGTMCEPRLNYSYPCNSTSMCRNWSSGPNLQCLTPPSGGSTKQCLCTTTQYFDYCQDRCYTAAGYQQACTISSCYANSMCDQSKALSCVNNICNCTNTEWWNTTSCVPKGTYLASCTTGQHYQCQQYNILSCYTSQCTCSSVMYWSSSSNYCLARQSYLGACSSSNECISVAGVGLSCISGQCQCSSGYLWSSGTQQCISSG
;
A
#
# COMPACT_ATOMS: atom_id res chain seq x y z
N MET A 1 70.51 44.78 65.72
CA MET A 1 70.35 44.44 64.30
C MET A 1 68.99 44.93 63.85
N GLN A 2 68.91 45.71 62.77
CA GLN A 2 67.65 46.22 62.25
C GLN A 2 66.97 45.11 61.44
N GLN A 3 65.75 44.73 61.82
CA GLN A 3 64.97 43.74 61.08
C GLN A 3 64.40 44.36 59.80
N LEU A 4 64.39 43.58 58.72
CA LEU A 4 64.02 43.98 57.36
C LEU A 4 62.51 43.85 57.13
N SER A 5 61.96 44.79 56.37
CA SER A 5 60.55 44.86 55.98
C SER A 5 60.19 43.85 54.88
N TYR A 6 58.87 43.69 54.63
CA TYR A 6 58.36 42.87 53.53
C TYR A 6 59.03 43.21 52.19
N ASN A 7 59.33 42.18 51.40
CA ASN A 7 59.98 42.26 50.08
C ASN A 7 61.43 42.80 50.08
N SER A 8 62.06 42.95 51.25
CA SER A 8 63.47 43.33 51.36
C SER A 8 64.37 42.11 51.15
N SER A 9 65.48 42.27 50.43
CA SER A 9 66.43 41.18 50.18
C SER A 9 67.04 40.66 51.48
N CYS A 10 67.04 39.36 51.67
CA CYS A 10 67.52 38.68 52.86
C CYS A 10 68.38 37.47 52.48
N SER A 11 69.14 36.98 53.44
CA SER A 11 69.92 35.74 53.37
C SER A 11 69.49 34.72 54.43
N PHE A 12 68.88 35.17 55.52
CA PHE A 12 68.45 34.33 56.64
C PHE A 12 67.16 34.85 57.28
N ASP A 13 66.35 33.96 57.85
CA ASP A 13 65.04 34.28 58.47
C ASP A 13 65.12 35.33 59.58
N TYR A 14 66.16 35.28 60.42
CA TYR A 14 66.34 36.21 61.54
C TYR A 14 66.54 37.67 61.10
N GLN A 15 66.82 37.90 59.82
CA GLN A 15 66.95 39.24 59.25
C GLN A 15 65.59 39.89 58.98
N CYS A 16 64.51 39.13 58.91
CA CYS A 16 63.16 39.64 58.65
C CYS A 16 62.44 40.05 59.95
N LEU A 17 61.45 40.95 59.85
CA LEU A 17 60.63 41.37 61.00
C LEU A 17 59.85 40.18 61.58
N THR A 18 60.29 39.71 62.75
CA THR A 18 59.69 38.55 63.43
C THR A 18 58.35 38.88 64.07
N ASN A 19 58.13 40.13 64.50
CA ASN A 19 56.86 40.63 65.01
C ASN A 19 55.74 40.71 63.95
N VAL A 20 56.12 40.63 62.66
CA VAL A 20 55.23 40.63 61.49
C VAL A 20 55.12 39.21 60.90
N SER A 21 55.84 38.23 61.47
CA SER A 21 55.91 36.82 61.04
C SER A 21 56.44 36.62 59.62
N LEU A 22 57.45 37.41 59.23
CA LEU A 22 58.16 37.25 57.95
C LEU A 22 59.30 36.24 58.07
N SER A 23 59.53 35.45 57.02
CA SER A 23 60.68 34.55 56.85
C SER A 23 61.40 34.86 55.53
N CYS A 24 62.67 34.49 55.43
CA CYS A 24 63.46 34.71 54.23
C CYS A 24 63.13 33.66 53.18
N SER A 25 62.33 34.04 52.18
CA SER A 25 61.87 33.10 51.16
C SER A 25 62.87 32.97 50.02
N SER A 26 63.38 31.75 49.83
CA SER A 26 64.19 31.37 48.67
C SER A 26 63.38 31.17 47.38
N SER A 27 62.05 31.29 47.42
CA SER A 27 61.19 31.22 46.23
C SER A 27 61.27 32.46 45.33
N THR A 28 61.96 33.52 45.80
CA THR A 28 62.26 34.74 45.04
C THR A 28 63.75 34.81 44.73
N ASN A 29 64.12 35.36 43.56
CA ASN A 29 65.53 35.60 43.22
C ASN A 29 65.74 37.10 42.91
N PRO A 30 66.42 37.86 43.79
CA PRO A 30 67.06 37.44 45.05
C PRO A 30 66.07 37.05 46.16
N SER A 31 66.49 36.27 47.15
CA SER A 31 65.65 35.89 48.30
C SER A 31 65.16 37.13 49.05
N THR A 32 63.87 37.19 49.35
CA THR A 32 63.24 38.34 50.02
C THR A 32 62.44 37.92 51.25
N CYS A 33 62.27 38.84 52.20
CA CYS A 33 61.40 38.64 53.36
C CYS A 33 59.93 38.55 52.91
N GLN A 34 59.36 37.36 52.96
CA GLN A 34 57.98 37.09 52.60
C GLN A 34 57.22 36.40 53.74
N CYS A 35 55.91 36.37 53.63
CA CYS A 35 55.11 35.52 54.50
C CYS A 35 55.27 34.06 54.07
N SER A 36 55.16 33.13 55.02
CA SER A 36 55.13 31.69 54.71
C SER A 36 53.96 31.33 53.80
N ASP A 37 54.00 30.17 53.13
CA ASP A 37 53.08 29.79 52.05
C ASP A 37 51.58 29.87 52.39
N ASN A 38 51.20 29.73 53.66
CA ASN A 38 49.80 29.82 54.12
C ASN A 38 49.36 31.23 54.53
N TYR A 39 50.20 32.24 54.34
CA TYR A 39 49.98 33.61 54.78
C TYR A 39 50.23 34.61 53.64
N TRP A 40 49.59 35.77 53.72
CA TRP A 40 49.77 36.90 52.82
C TRP A 40 50.02 38.18 53.63
N TYR A 41 50.74 39.12 53.04
CA TYR A 41 51.09 40.36 53.71
C TYR A 41 49.95 41.38 53.60
N ASN A 42 49.28 41.69 54.71
CA ASN A 42 48.12 42.58 54.72
C ASN A 42 48.46 44.06 54.93
N SER A 43 49.67 44.48 54.59
CA SER A 43 50.31 45.78 54.91
C SER A 43 50.75 46.00 56.37
N THR A 44 50.30 45.17 57.33
CA THR A 44 50.68 45.31 58.74
C THR A 44 51.30 44.04 59.33
N LYS A 45 50.83 42.86 58.92
CA LYS A 45 51.32 41.55 59.35
C LYS A 45 51.04 40.48 58.30
N CYS A 46 51.70 39.34 58.43
CA CYS A 46 51.30 38.14 57.71
C CYS A 46 49.96 37.64 58.27
N ALA A 47 48.90 37.75 57.48
CA ALA A 47 47.57 37.23 57.78
C ALA A 47 47.38 35.90 57.04
N SER A 48 46.61 34.98 57.60
CA SER A 48 46.33 33.70 56.93
C SER A 48 45.65 33.94 55.58
N LYS A 49 46.02 33.14 54.58
CA LYS A 49 45.35 33.14 53.27
C LYS A 49 43.88 32.80 53.44
N LEU A 50 43.06 33.43 52.61
CA LEU A 50 41.62 33.38 52.62
C LEU A 50 41.12 32.07 51.97
N LEU A 51 40.11 31.48 52.59
CA LEU A 51 39.44 30.26 52.12
C LEU A 51 38.42 30.59 51.02
N SER A 52 37.94 29.54 50.34
CA SER A 52 36.88 29.64 49.33
C SER A 52 35.67 30.43 49.85
N GLY A 53 35.14 31.36 49.05
CA GLY A 53 34.01 32.24 49.37
C GLY A 53 34.35 33.47 50.22
N SER A 54 35.57 33.58 50.74
CA SER A 54 36.00 34.75 51.53
C SER A 54 36.18 35.99 50.65
N ALA A 55 35.82 37.17 51.16
CA ALA A 55 35.95 38.43 50.43
C ALA A 55 37.42 38.80 50.20
N CYS A 56 37.79 39.13 48.96
CA CYS A 56 39.15 39.43 48.55
C CYS A 56 39.20 40.65 47.62
N THR A 57 40.36 41.28 47.58
CA THR A 57 40.68 42.42 46.69
C THR A 57 41.79 42.09 45.69
N ALA A 58 42.57 41.03 45.95
CA ALA A 58 43.61 40.53 45.06
C ALA A 58 43.84 39.03 45.26
N SER A 59 44.26 38.32 44.19
CA SER A 59 44.45 36.87 44.23
C SER A 59 45.52 36.38 45.21
N VAL A 60 46.49 37.22 45.57
CA VAL A 60 47.51 36.90 46.59
C VAL A 60 46.92 36.64 47.98
N GLN A 61 45.70 37.13 48.23
CA GLN A 61 45.00 36.96 49.50
C GLN A 61 44.39 35.56 49.61
N CYS A 62 44.11 34.89 48.50
CA CYS A 62 43.47 33.58 48.46
C CYS A 62 44.51 32.46 48.59
N ASP A 63 44.07 31.32 49.12
CA ASP A 63 44.94 30.15 49.23
C ASP A 63 45.24 29.52 47.86
N ASN A 64 46.37 29.89 47.30
CA ASN A 64 46.83 29.36 46.02
C ASN A 64 47.35 27.92 46.11
N THR A 65 47.60 27.36 47.31
CA THR A 65 48.01 25.95 47.46
C THR A 65 46.89 25.00 47.08
N VAL A 66 45.64 25.44 47.25
CA VAL A 66 44.42 24.78 46.80
C VAL A 66 43.86 25.39 45.50
N SER A 67 44.69 26.16 44.77
CA SER A 67 44.37 26.80 43.49
C SER A 67 43.21 27.81 43.53
N LEU A 68 42.98 28.49 44.66
CA LEU A 68 42.04 29.61 44.72
C LEU A 68 42.64 30.90 44.16
N SER A 69 41.78 31.70 43.52
CA SER A 69 42.13 33.03 43.02
C SER A 69 41.03 34.02 43.34
N CYS A 70 41.35 35.32 43.39
CA CYS A 70 40.33 36.32 43.67
C CYS A 70 39.56 36.63 42.39
N ASN A 71 38.26 36.31 42.36
CA ASN A 71 37.39 36.75 41.30
C ASN A 71 37.10 38.24 41.51
N LEU A 72 37.71 39.09 40.68
CA LEU A 72 37.58 40.54 40.78
C LEU A 72 36.17 41.07 40.46
N THR A 73 35.30 40.23 39.91
CA THR A 73 33.89 40.58 39.64
C THR A 73 33.02 40.40 40.89
N THR A 74 33.20 39.29 41.61
CA THR A 74 32.44 38.98 42.83
C THR A 74 33.16 39.42 44.11
N HIS A 75 34.42 39.84 44.00
CA HIS A 75 35.32 40.12 45.11
C HIS A 75 35.43 38.96 46.12
N THR A 76 35.43 37.72 45.63
CA THR A 76 35.54 36.52 46.47
C THR A 76 36.61 35.56 45.98
N CYS A 77 37.23 34.82 46.90
CA CYS A 77 38.16 33.75 46.55
C CYS A 77 37.40 32.57 45.97
N THR A 78 37.58 32.28 44.69
CA THR A 78 36.91 31.18 43.99
C THR A 78 37.91 30.37 43.18
N CYS A 79 37.52 29.15 42.83
CA CYS A 79 38.23 28.40 41.80
C CYS A 79 38.08 29.10 40.44
N ASN A 80 38.96 28.77 39.50
CA ASN A 80 38.74 29.15 38.11
C ASN A 80 37.53 28.38 37.56
N GLU A 81 36.36 29.02 37.61
CA GLU A 81 35.06 28.40 37.33
C GLU A 81 34.93 27.83 35.92
N SER A 82 35.80 28.22 34.97
CA SER A 82 35.75 27.70 33.60
C SER A 82 36.25 26.25 33.49
N ILE A 83 37.10 25.80 34.42
CA ILE A 83 37.78 24.50 34.35
C ILE A 83 37.90 23.78 35.69
N HIS A 84 37.69 24.45 36.81
CA HIS A 84 37.74 23.88 38.15
C HIS A 84 36.45 24.15 38.95
N VAL A 85 36.19 23.30 39.93
CA VAL A 85 35.12 23.42 40.92
C VAL A 85 35.69 23.16 42.31
N TRP A 86 35.10 23.77 43.33
CA TRP A 86 35.47 23.52 44.72
C TRP A 86 34.83 22.20 45.21
N ASP A 87 35.63 21.23 45.63
CA ASP A 87 35.12 19.93 46.13
C ASP A 87 34.81 19.93 47.65
N GLY A 88 35.01 21.06 48.32
CA GLY A 88 34.95 21.18 49.79
C GLY A 88 36.33 21.38 50.44
N SER A 89 37.40 21.01 49.74
CA SER A 89 38.78 21.06 50.24
C SER A 89 39.76 21.75 49.28
N GLN A 90 39.60 21.55 47.97
CA GLN A 90 40.48 22.12 46.94
C GLN A 90 39.74 22.37 45.63
N CYS A 91 40.35 23.16 44.74
CA CYS A 91 39.85 23.32 43.38
C CYS A 91 40.25 22.11 42.52
N VAL A 92 39.29 21.25 42.20
CA VAL A 92 39.48 20.09 41.33
C VAL A 92 39.00 20.38 39.92
N ALA A 93 39.62 19.74 38.93
CA ALA A 93 39.21 19.89 37.53
C ALA A 93 37.78 19.40 37.34
N ARG A 94 36.98 20.19 36.60
CA ARG A 94 35.64 19.78 36.17
C ARG A 94 35.74 18.56 35.25
N ARG A 95 34.75 17.70 35.35
CA ARG A 95 34.66 16.43 34.63
C ARG A 95 34.16 16.66 33.20
N SER A 96 34.75 15.92 32.26
CA SER A 96 34.29 15.83 30.87
C SER A 96 33.11 14.87 30.73
N ILE A 97 32.59 14.74 29.50
CA ILE A 97 31.58 13.74 29.15
C ILE A 97 31.95 12.35 29.70
N GLY A 98 31.01 11.66 30.33
CA GLY A 98 31.21 10.34 30.91
C GLY A 98 31.89 10.32 32.28
N GLY A 99 32.31 11.47 32.83
CA GLY A 99 32.88 11.53 34.17
C GLY A 99 31.81 11.49 35.27
N GLU A 100 32.08 10.77 36.36
CA GLU A 100 31.19 10.71 37.51
C GLU A 100 31.02 12.09 38.16
N CYS A 101 29.79 12.43 38.53
CA CYS A 101 29.41 13.70 39.11
C CYS A 101 28.30 13.53 40.14
N SER A 102 28.26 14.40 41.14
CA SER A 102 27.13 14.50 42.09
C SER A 102 26.26 15.73 41.85
N SER A 103 26.76 16.71 41.10
CA SER A 103 26.10 17.98 40.84
C SER A 103 26.50 18.56 39.48
N ASN A 104 25.64 19.40 38.90
CA ASN A 104 25.90 20.07 37.61
C ASN A 104 27.18 20.93 37.62
N SER A 105 27.58 21.46 38.77
CA SER A 105 28.79 22.26 38.94
C SER A 105 30.08 21.47 38.72
N GLU A 106 30.04 20.14 38.82
CA GLU A 106 31.21 19.29 38.61
C GLU A 106 31.49 19.04 37.13
N CYS A 107 30.52 19.26 36.24
CA CYS A 107 30.68 19.06 34.81
C CYS A 107 31.25 20.31 34.13
N LEU A 108 31.96 20.12 33.01
CA LEU A 108 32.49 21.23 32.21
C LEU A 108 31.35 22.07 31.59
N ALA A 109 31.10 23.23 32.19
CA ALA A 109 30.10 24.18 31.70
C ALA A 109 30.42 24.70 30.29
N SER A 110 31.71 24.81 29.94
CA SER A 110 32.16 25.17 28.59
C SER A 110 31.75 24.17 27.52
N GLN A 111 31.40 22.95 27.91
CA GLN A 111 30.90 21.88 27.03
C GLN A 111 29.37 21.72 27.06
N ASN A 112 28.67 22.58 27.82
CA ASN A 112 27.22 22.49 28.08
C ASN A 112 26.81 21.13 28.66
N LEU A 113 27.61 20.55 29.56
CA LEU A 113 27.31 19.29 30.23
C LEU A 113 26.49 19.51 31.50
N GLU A 114 25.61 18.55 31.81
CA GLU A 114 24.88 18.46 33.07
C GLU A 114 25.14 17.13 33.77
N CYS A 115 24.78 17.06 35.05
CA CYS A 115 24.84 15.86 35.87
C CYS A 115 23.40 15.36 36.13
N PRO A 116 22.87 14.45 35.30
CA PRO A 116 21.53 13.94 35.50
C PRO A 116 21.44 13.19 36.83
N THR A 117 20.35 13.39 37.55
CA THR A 117 20.04 12.64 38.79
C THR A 117 19.13 11.43 38.53
N THR A 118 18.72 11.22 37.27
CA THR A 118 17.84 10.14 36.83
C THR A 118 18.24 9.67 35.42
N GLY A 119 17.81 8.46 35.03
CA GLY A 119 18.06 7.90 33.70
C GLY A 119 19.39 7.16 33.56
N VAL A 120 19.77 6.84 32.32
CA VAL A 120 20.94 6.00 31.98
C VAL A 120 22.27 6.67 32.37
N TRP A 121 22.29 7.99 32.41
CA TRP A 121 23.46 8.81 32.74
C TRP A 121 23.43 9.33 34.19
N ASN A 122 22.65 8.69 35.07
CA ASN A 122 22.56 9.11 36.47
C ASN A 122 23.96 9.16 37.12
N GLY A 123 24.30 10.31 37.71
CA GLY A 123 25.60 10.52 38.36
C GLY A 123 26.78 10.59 37.38
N THR A 124 26.52 10.81 36.08
CA THR A 124 27.56 10.92 35.05
C THR A 124 27.33 12.16 34.19
N CYS A 125 28.37 12.97 33.96
CA CYS A 125 28.29 14.16 33.12
C CYS A 125 27.86 13.78 31.70
N SER A 126 26.72 14.29 31.26
CA SER A 126 26.12 14.02 29.95
C SER A 126 25.48 15.28 29.37
N CYS A 127 25.06 15.20 28.10
CA CYS A 127 24.37 16.31 27.47
C CYS A 127 22.95 16.45 28.01
N PRO A 128 22.43 17.69 28.13
CA PRO A 128 21.07 17.94 28.55
C PRO A 128 20.02 17.28 27.68
N THR A 129 18.79 17.19 28.22
CA THR A 129 17.62 16.73 27.46
C THR A 129 17.50 17.53 26.15
N ASN A 130 17.32 16.84 25.02
CA ASN A 130 17.31 17.40 23.67
C ASN A 130 18.65 17.89 23.11
N TYR A 131 19.77 17.53 23.74
CA TYR A 131 21.11 17.76 23.19
C TYR A 131 21.81 16.43 22.92
N TYR A 132 22.81 16.45 22.04
CA TYR A 132 23.69 15.31 21.78
C TYR A 132 25.15 15.75 21.79
N TRP A 133 26.03 14.79 22.08
CA TRP A 133 27.47 15.02 22.07
C TRP A 133 28.01 15.05 20.64
N ASN A 134 28.49 16.21 20.19
CA ASN A 134 29.16 16.33 18.90
C ASN A 134 30.66 16.14 19.09
N THR A 135 31.19 15.00 18.64
CA THR A 135 32.61 14.65 18.76
C THR A 135 33.53 15.59 17.98
N SER A 136 33.05 16.21 16.90
CA SER A 136 33.85 17.14 16.08
C SER A 136 34.07 18.48 16.78
N THR A 137 33.06 18.96 17.52
CA THR A 137 33.16 20.24 18.25
C THR A 137 33.50 20.05 19.73
N SER A 138 33.40 18.83 20.27
CA SER A 138 33.50 18.53 21.71
C SER A 138 32.53 19.36 22.56
N LEU A 139 31.30 19.55 22.06
CA LEU A 139 30.24 20.31 22.72
C LEU A 139 28.91 19.56 22.66
N CYS A 140 28.06 19.75 23.66
CA CYS A 140 26.66 19.39 23.55
C CYS A 140 25.92 20.39 22.66
N VAL A 141 25.34 19.88 21.58
CA VAL A 141 24.57 20.66 20.59
C VAL A 141 23.13 20.17 20.54
N ILE A 142 22.21 21.05 20.16
CA ILE A 142 20.78 20.73 20.10
C ILE A 142 20.54 19.59 19.11
N LYS A 143 19.68 18.64 19.48
CA LYS A 143 19.22 17.55 18.62
C LYS A 143 18.48 18.09 17.41
N LYS A 144 18.75 17.47 16.27
CA LYS A 144 18.25 17.82 14.96
C LYS A 144 16.76 17.49 14.84
N LEU A 145 16.05 18.41 14.19
CA LEU A 145 14.61 18.31 13.95
C LEU A 145 14.31 17.49 12.69
N TRP A 146 13.03 17.26 12.42
CA TRP A 146 12.56 16.53 11.25
C TRP A 146 13.18 17.07 9.94
N ASN A 147 13.58 16.14 9.07
CA ASN A 147 14.20 16.37 7.76
C ASN A 147 15.55 17.13 7.79
N GLN A 148 16.18 17.27 8.96
CA GLN A 148 17.55 17.77 9.06
C GLN A 148 18.56 16.64 8.84
N PRO A 149 19.68 16.89 8.15
CA PRO A 149 20.68 15.88 7.84
C PRO A 149 21.38 15.38 9.11
N CYS A 150 21.49 14.07 9.29
CA CYS A 150 22.08 13.41 10.45
C CYS A 150 23.10 12.36 10.00
N SER A 151 24.05 12.01 10.87
CA SER A 151 24.94 10.85 10.65
C SER A 151 24.57 9.66 11.53
N SER A 152 23.85 9.90 12.64
CA SER A 152 23.35 8.85 13.52
C SER A 152 22.04 9.24 14.20
N SER A 153 21.28 8.23 14.65
CA SER A 153 19.95 8.41 15.25
C SER A 153 19.97 9.17 16.57
N TYR A 154 21.07 9.14 17.33
CA TYR A 154 21.17 9.90 18.59
C TYR A 154 21.21 11.42 18.37
N GLU A 155 21.47 11.87 17.13
CA GLU A 155 21.44 13.28 16.77
C GLU A 155 20.02 13.80 16.63
N CYS A 156 19.03 12.92 16.48
CA CYS A 156 17.65 13.28 16.19
C CYS A 156 16.84 13.48 17.47
N TYR A 157 15.85 14.36 17.41
CA TYR A 157 14.99 14.72 18.54
C TYR A 157 14.16 13.53 19.06
N ASP A 158 14.41 13.11 20.30
CA ASP A 158 13.76 11.93 20.91
C ASP A 158 12.28 12.14 21.18
N GLY A 159 11.86 13.36 21.52
CA GLY A 159 10.46 13.67 21.86
C GLY A 159 9.48 13.46 20.71
N GLY A 160 9.99 13.40 19.47
CA GLY A 160 9.22 13.08 18.27
C GLY A 160 9.37 11.63 17.81
N TYR A 161 10.10 10.78 18.54
CA TYR A 161 10.51 9.43 18.13
C TYR A 161 11.25 9.40 16.77
N LEU A 162 12.04 10.44 16.49
CA LEU A 162 12.81 10.53 15.25
C LEU A 162 14.06 9.65 15.30
N SER A 163 14.46 9.16 14.15
CA SER A 163 15.69 8.39 13.97
C SER A 163 16.38 8.79 12.67
N CYS A 164 17.66 8.47 12.54
CA CYS A 164 18.40 8.84 11.34
C CYS A 164 18.12 7.84 10.23
N GLN A 165 17.35 8.27 9.22
CA GLN A 165 16.84 7.42 8.15
C GLN A 165 17.38 7.85 6.79
N PRO A 166 17.62 6.91 5.87
CA PRO A 166 18.03 7.26 4.51
C PRO A 166 16.87 7.97 3.78
N ASN A 167 17.19 9.10 3.15
CA ASN A 167 16.28 9.85 2.29
C ASN A 167 16.78 9.77 0.85
N ALA A 168 16.05 9.00 0.03
CA ALA A 168 16.40 8.76 -1.37
C ALA A 168 16.35 10.04 -2.24
N ALA A 169 15.48 11.00 -1.91
CA ALA A 169 15.32 12.23 -2.68
C ALA A 169 16.52 13.18 -2.51
N LEU A 170 17.17 13.15 -1.35
CA LEU A 170 18.30 14.02 -1.01
C LEU A 170 19.66 13.30 -1.07
N ASN A 171 19.67 11.99 -1.37
CA ASN A 171 20.86 11.13 -1.33
C ASN A 171 21.68 11.31 -0.03
N THR A 172 20.97 11.41 1.10
CA THR A 172 21.56 11.65 2.42
C THR A 172 20.70 11.00 3.50
N THR A 173 21.20 10.94 4.73
CA THR A 173 20.43 10.52 5.90
C THR A 173 19.89 11.75 6.62
N VAL A 174 18.61 11.71 6.98
CA VAL A 174 17.92 12.79 7.68
C VAL A 174 17.16 12.25 8.89
N CYS A 175 16.89 13.12 9.86
CA CYS A 175 16.04 12.76 10.99
C CYS A 175 14.59 12.62 10.52
N ASP A 176 14.09 11.38 10.48
CA ASP A 176 12.75 11.05 10.04
C ASP A 176 12.14 9.96 10.92
N CYS A 177 10.85 9.73 10.74
CA CYS A 177 10.18 8.55 11.27
C CYS A 177 10.73 7.30 10.59
N SER A 178 10.58 6.13 11.23
CA SER A 178 10.86 4.87 10.54
C SER A 178 10.02 4.81 9.26
N ASN A 179 10.69 4.97 8.11
CA ASN A 179 10.11 5.25 6.78
C ASN A 179 8.90 4.37 6.37
N TYR A 180 8.73 3.26 7.05
CA TYR A 180 7.90 2.14 6.64
C TYR A 180 6.76 1.82 7.59
N THR A 181 6.85 2.26 8.83
CA THR A 181 5.81 1.98 9.83
C THR A 181 5.10 3.25 10.25
N ASP A 182 5.79 4.39 10.25
CA ASP A 182 5.30 5.60 10.88
C ASP A 182 5.36 6.78 9.92
N TYR A 183 4.54 7.80 10.17
CA TYR A 183 4.57 9.07 9.47
C TYR A 183 4.66 10.23 10.46
N TRP A 184 5.23 11.33 10.00
CA TRP A 184 5.33 12.55 10.79
C TRP A 184 3.98 13.30 10.78
N THR A 185 3.39 13.52 11.96
CA THR A 185 2.10 14.22 12.11
C THR A 185 2.15 15.71 11.79
N GLY A 186 3.34 16.28 11.57
CA GLY A 186 3.50 17.63 11.07
C GLY A 186 3.21 18.73 12.11
N PHE A 187 3.26 19.96 11.63
CA PHE A 187 3.17 21.19 12.40
C PHE A 187 1.73 21.45 12.86
N LEU A 188 1.43 21.24 14.14
CA LEU A 188 0.25 21.87 14.73
C LEU A 188 0.59 23.34 15.00
N ASN A 189 -0.03 24.24 14.24
CA ASN A 189 0.04 25.70 14.42
C ASN A 189 1.46 26.29 14.37
N ASN A 190 2.28 25.92 13.38
CA ASN A 190 3.66 26.40 13.21
C ASN A 190 4.63 26.11 14.36
N THR A 191 4.23 25.27 15.32
CA THR A 191 5.11 24.73 16.36
C THR A 191 5.59 23.36 15.92
N TYR A 192 6.89 23.10 16.02
CA TYR A 192 7.49 21.77 15.83
C TYR A 192 7.06 20.85 16.99
N SER A 193 5.81 20.42 17.01
CA SER A 193 5.22 19.52 18.01
C SER A 193 4.80 18.18 17.43
N GLY A 194 5.30 17.84 16.24
CA GLY A 194 5.00 16.57 15.60
C GLY A 194 5.64 15.39 16.34
N TYR A 195 5.06 14.22 16.15
CA TYR A 195 5.60 12.94 16.60
C TYR A 195 5.31 11.88 15.55
N CYS A 196 6.18 10.87 15.47
CA CYS A 196 5.97 9.73 14.60
C CYS A 196 4.76 8.92 15.07
N THR A 197 3.81 8.72 14.15
CA THR A 197 2.59 7.96 14.38
C THR A 197 2.52 6.81 13.40
N PRO A 198 2.10 5.60 13.83
CA PRO A 198 1.93 4.47 12.93
C PRO A 198 1.03 4.81 11.73
N LYS A 199 1.45 4.38 10.54
CA LYS A 199 0.69 4.45 9.30
C LYS A 199 -0.57 3.56 9.40
N ILE A 200 -1.65 4.05 8.82
CA ILE A 200 -2.97 3.42 8.84
C ILE A 200 -2.99 2.26 7.82
N ASN A 201 -3.52 1.12 8.26
CA ASN A 201 -3.70 -0.06 7.42
C ASN A 201 -4.95 0.07 6.52
N TYR A 202 -5.08 -0.84 5.55
CA TYR A 202 -6.22 -0.91 4.64
C TYR A 202 -7.58 -0.96 5.38
N MET A 203 -8.50 -0.06 5.00
CA MET A 203 -9.90 0.02 5.47
C MET A 203 -10.12 -0.12 6.99
N VAL A 204 -9.26 0.49 7.81
CA VAL A 204 -9.47 0.50 9.27
C VAL A 204 -10.47 1.60 9.66
N SER A 205 -11.71 1.20 9.90
CA SER A 205 -12.84 2.09 10.20
C SER A 205 -12.66 3.05 11.39
N SER A 206 -11.79 2.73 12.35
CA SER A 206 -11.53 3.59 13.52
C SER A 206 -10.56 4.74 13.24
N PHE A 207 -9.93 4.76 12.08
CA PHE A 207 -8.97 5.80 11.69
C PHE A 207 -9.42 6.48 10.41
N THR A 208 -9.13 7.77 10.30
CA THR A 208 -9.34 8.53 9.07
C THR A 208 -8.01 9.08 8.59
N CYS A 209 -7.82 9.08 7.28
CA CYS A 209 -6.69 9.73 6.64
C CYS A 209 -7.15 11.04 6.00
N THR A 210 -6.26 12.04 5.96
CA THR A 210 -6.40 13.28 5.21
C THR A 210 -5.44 13.31 4.01
N SER A 211 -4.42 12.44 3.99
CA SER A 211 -3.42 12.38 2.93
C SER A 211 -2.79 10.99 2.82
N SER A 212 -2.33 10.62 1.63
CA SER A 212 -1.84 9.26 1.33
C SER A 212 -0.57 8.86 2.10
N TYR A 213 0.27 9.81 2.55
CA TYR A 213 1.47 9.51 3.34
C TYR A 213 1.16 8.90 4.73
N GLN A 214 -0.09 9.03 5.18
CA GLN A 214 -0.56 8.43 6.42
C GLN A 214 -0.93 6.96 6.24
N CYS A 215 -1.06 6.49 5.01
CA CYS A 215 -1.36 5.11 4.66
C CYS A 215 -0.07 4.32 4.46
N ARG A 216 -0.13 3.00 4.64
CA ARG A 216 1.05 2.12 4.56
C ARG A 216 1.62 2.02 3.13
N ASP A 217 2.81 2.60 2.89
CA ASP A 217 3.40 2.73 1.55
C ASP A 217 3.58 1.39 0.80
N TYR A 218 4.09 0.36 1.48
CA TYR A 218 4.41 -0.92 0.83
C TYR A 218 3.23 -1.70 0.28
N ASN A 219 2.03 -1.33 0.73
CA ASN A 219 0.81 -2.00 0.33
C ASN A 219 0.13 -1.27 -0.84
N TYR A 220 0.76 -0.22 -1.40
CA TYR A 220 0.21 0.63 -2.47
C TYR A 220 -1.20 1.18 -2.15
N VAL A 221 -1.49 1.39 -0.86
CA VAL A 221 -2.73 2.02 -0.39
C VAL A 221 -2.59 3.54 -0.42
N THR A 222 -3.68 4.21 -0.75
CA THR A 222 -3.76 5.68 -0.84
C THR A 222 -4.95 6.18 -0.04
N CYS A 223 -4.92 7.45 0.36
CA CYS A 223 -6.04 8.01 1.09
C CYS A 223 -7.18 8.38 0.12
N ILE A 224 -8.28 7.63 0.19
CA ILE A 224 -9.46 7.81 -0.67
C ILE A 224 -10.66 8.02 0.24
N SER A 225 -11.33 9.17 0.10
CA SER A 225 -12.55 9.51 0.87
C SER A 225 -12.40 9.34 2.38
N GLY A 226 -11.22 9.64 2.93
CA GLY A 226 -10.93 9.54 4.35
C GLY A 226 -10.52 8.15 4.85
N GLN A 227 -10.32 7.18 3.96
CA GLN A 227 -9.88 5.81 4.30
C GLN A 227 -8.66 5.41 3.46
N CYS A 228 -7.78 4.57 4.03
CA CYS A 228 -6.67 3.99 3.27
C CYS A 228 -7.20 2.82 2.43
N ASP A 229 -7.24 3.02 1.12
CA ASP A 229 -7.82 2.09 0.14
C ASP A 229 -6.94 2.03 -1.13
N CYS A 230 -7.13 1.00 -1.94
CA CYS A 230 -6.47 0.85 -3.22
C CYS A 230 -6.97 1.90 -4.21
N SER A 231 -6.06 2.43 -5.03
CA SER A 231 -6.42 3.26 -6.18
C SER A 231 -7.40 2.53 -7.11
N SER A 232 -8.16 3.27 -7.92
CA SER A 232 -9.23 2.68 -8.74
C SER A 232 -8.76 1.59 -9.70
N ASP A 233 -7.52 1.65 -10.17
CA ASP A 233 -6.89 0.68 -11.07
C ASP A 233 -6.34 -0.58 -10.36
N ARG A 234 -6.45 -0.65 -9.03
CA ARG A 234 -5.94 -1.72 -8.19
C ARG A 234 -7.03 -2.38 -7.35
N TYR A 235 -6.72 -3.56 -6.81
CA TYR A 235 -7.55 -4.30 -5.88
C TYR A 235 -6.72 -4.83 -4.71
N TRP A 236 -7.37 -5.00 -3.56
CA TRP A 236 -6.75 -5.60 -2.39
C TRP A 236 -6.71 -7.13 -2.51
N ASP A 237 -5.53 -7.72 -2.52
CA ASP A 237 -5.35 -9.18 -2.60
C ASP A 237 -5.37 -9.88 -1.23
N GLY A 238 -5.42 -9.12 -0.13
CA GLY A 238 -5.25 -9.59 1.25
C GLY A 238 -4.00 -9.05 1.93
N THR A 239 -3.01 -8.64 1.16
CA THR A 239 -1.69 -8.18 1.62
C THR A 239 -1.29 -6.81 1.04
N MET A 240 -1.58 -6.56 -0.24
CA MET A 240 -1.23 -5.34 -0.95
C MET A 240 -2.22 -5.04 -2.09
N CYS A 241 -2.17 -3.80 -2.60
CA CYS A 241 -2.96 -3.38 -3.75
C CYS A 241 -2.28 -3.79 -5.06
N GLU A 242 -2.82 -4.83 -5.69
CA GLU A 242 -2.35 -5.37 -6.97
C GLU A 242 -3.11 -4.74 -8.15
N PRO A 243 -2.51 -4.64 -9.35
CA PRO A 243 -3.20 -4.18 -10.55
C PRO A 243 -4.42 -5.04 -10.87
N ARG A 244 -5.55 -4.41 -11.22
CA ARG A 244 -6.76 -5.13 -11.62
C ARG A 244 -6.53 -6.00 -12.86
N LEU A 245 -7.15 -7.18 -12.83
CA LEU A 245 -7.03 -8.23 -13.84
C LEU A 245 -7.79 -7.89 -15.12
N ASN A 246 -7.16 -8.21 -16.26
CA ASN A 246 -7.69 -8.00 -17.60
C ASN A 246 -8.72 -9.07 -17.99
N TYR A 247 -9.38 -8.86 -19.14
CA TYR A 247 -10.31 -9.82 -19.71
C TYR A 247 -9.68 -11.21 -19.85
N SER A 248 -10.45 -12.26 -19.55
CA SER A 248 -10.06 -13.69 -19.55
C SER A 248 -9.07 -14.13 -18.46
N TYR A 249 -8.55 -13.23 -17.63
CA TYR A 249 -7.65 -13.62 -16.53
C TYR A 249 -8.45 -14.32 -15.42
N PRO A 250 -7.85 -15.35 -14.78
CA PRO A 250 -8.51 -16.09 -13.70
C PRO A 250 -8.72 -15.18 -12.48
N CYS A 251 -9.88 -15.29 -11.84
CA CYS A 251 -10.25 -14.45 -10.70
C CYS A 251 -11.01 -15.25 -9.64
N ASN A 252 -10.99 -14.75 -8.40
CA ASN A 252 -11.77 -15.30 -7.29
C ASN A 252 -12.97 -14.41 -6.92
N SER A 253 -12.87 -13.10 -7.16
CA SER A 253 -13.93 -12.13 -6.90
C SER A 253 -13.97 -11.04 -7.97
N THR A 254 -15.13 -10.40 -8.13
CA THR A 254 -15.31 -9.28 -9.07
C THR A 254 -14.45 -8.07 -8.72
N SER A 255 -14.06 -7.89 -7.45
CA SER A 255 -13.18 -6.79 -7.04
C SER A 255 -11.79 -6.89 -7.65
N MET A 256 -11.34 -8.07 -8.11
CA MET A 256 -10.05 -8.26 -8.77
C MET A 256 -10.05 -7.78 -10.22
N CYS A 257 -11.22 -7.74 -10.86
CA CYS A 257 -11.33 -7.47 -12.28
C CYS A 257 -11.28 -5.97 -12.58
N ARG A 258 -10.80 -5.62 -13.78
CA ARG A 258 -10.75 -4.23 -14.26
C ARG A 258 -12.14 -3.61 -14.24
N ASN A 259 -12.22 -2.44 -13.62
CA ASN A 259 -13.37 -1.56 -13.65
C ASN A 259 -12.98 -0.27 -14.39
N TRP A 260 -13.97 0.39 -14.98
CA TRP A 260 -13.81 1.65 -15.66
C TRP A 260 -14.71 2.68 -14.98
N SER A 261 -14.24 3.93 -14.92
CA SER A 261 -14.99 5.03 -14.28
C SER A 261 -16.29 5.38 -15.02
N SER A 262 -16.39 4.96 -16.29
CA SER A 262 -17.62 4.99 -17.07
C SER A 262 -17.90 3.58 -17.60
N GLY A 263 -19.16 3.26 -17.86
CA GLY A 263 -19.57 2.00 -18.53
C GLY A 263 -19.45 0.73 -17.67
N PRO A 264 -19.69 -0.44 -18.28
CA PRO A 264 -19.79 -1.69 -17.55
C PRO A 264 -18.43 -2.29 -17.22
N ASN A 265 -18.28 -2.76 -15.99
CA ASN A 265 -17.06 -3.36 -15.45
C ASN A 265 -16.99 -4.87 -15.76
N LEU A 266 -15.78 -5.41 -15.83
CA LEU A 266 -15.59 -6.85 -15.85
C LEU A 266 -16.12 -7.47 -14.55
N GLN A 267 -16.72 -8.65 -14.67
CA GLN A 267 -17.20 -9.45 -13.57
C GLN A 267 -16.44 -10.78 -13.50
N CYS A 268 -16.29 -11.31 -12.29
CA CYS A 268 -15.65 -12.61 -12.11
C CYS A 268 -16.67 -13.74 -12.34
N LEU A 269 -16.73 -14.23 -13.58
CA LEU A 269 -17.76 -15.14 -14.07
C LEU A 269 -17.15 -16.45 -14.58
N THR A 270 -17.94 -17.52 -14.57
CA THR A 270 -17.54 -18.79 -15.17
C THR A 270 -17.61 -18.69 -16.71
N PRO A 271 -16.61 -19.19 -17.46
CA PRO A 271 -16.59 -19.12 -18.92
C PRO A 271 -17.79 -19.85 -19.55
N PRO A 272 -18.40 -19.31 -20.62
CA PRO A 272 -19.50 -19.97 -21.34
C PRO A 272 -19.14 -21.34 -21.91
N SER A 273 -17.85 -21.58 -22.18
CA SER A 273 -17.31 -22.84 -22.71
C SER A 273 -17.27 -24.00 -21.70
N GLY A 274 -17.75 -23.80 -20.46
CA GLY A 274 -17.87 -24.87 -19.48
C GLY A 274 -16.62 -25.14 -18.62
N GLY A 275 -15.72 -24.15 -18.49
CA GLY A 275 -14.59 -24.23 -17.56
C GLY A 275 -14.99 -24.06 -16.09
N SER A 276 -14.29 -24.71 -15.16
CA SER A 276 -14.53 -24.59 -13.71
C SER A 276 -13.90 -23.33 -13.07
N THR A 277 -12.88 -22.76 -13.70
CA THR A 277 -12.18 -21.57 -13.20
C THR A 277 -12.90 -20.30 -13.63
N LYS A 278 -13.26 -19.44 -12.67
CA LYS A 278 -13.84 -18.12 -12.97
C LYS A 278 -12.79 -17.20 -13.59
N GLN A 279 -13.23 -16.35 -14.50
CA GLN A 279 -12.41 -15.39 -15.22
C GLN A 279 -13.07 -14.01 -15.22
N CYS A 280 -12.28 -12.97 -15.42
CA CYS A 280 -12.80 -11.62 -15.62
C CYS A 280 -13.42 -11.51 -17.02
N LEU A 281 -14.75 -11.49 -17.08
CA LEU A 281 -15.54 -11.50 -18.30
C LEU A 281 -16.59 -10.39 -18.27
N CYS A 282 -17.08 -9.99 -19.44
CA CYS A 282 -18.29 -9.18 -19.51
C CYS A 282 -19.53 -10.02 -19.14
N THR A 283 -20.61 -9.38 -18.74
CA THR A 283 -21.88 -10.10 -18.48
C THR A 283 -22.45 -10.67 -19.77
N THR A 284 -23.40 -11.61 -19.67
CA THR A 284 -24.04 -12.24 -20.84
C THR A 284 -24.82 -11.27 -21.75
N THR A 285 -25.13 -10.08 -21.25
CA THR A 285 -25.77 -8.97 -21.97
C THR A 285 -24.78 -7.99 -22.60
N GLN A 286 -23.49 -8.32 -22.58
CA GLN A 286 -22.38 -7.47 -23.01
C GLN A 286 -21.41 -8.26 -23.91
N TYR A 287 -20.59 -7.53 -24.67
CA TYR A 287 -19.46 -8.10 -25.41
C TYR A 287 -18.17 -7.34 -25.07
N PHE A 288 -17.03 -8.03 -25.21
CA PHE A 288 -15.72 -7.43 -25.00
C PHE A 288 -15.13 -6.97 -26.32
N ASP A 289 -14.71 -5.71 -26.38
CA ASP A 289 -13.98 -5.10 -27.48
C ASP A 289 -12.49 -5.06 -27.13
N TYR A 290 -11.68 -5.89 -27.80
CA TYR A 290 -10.22 -5.95 -27.67
C TYR A 290 -9.51 -4.69 -28.18
N CYS A 291 -10.12 -3.95 -29.10
CA CYS A 291 -9.51 -2.75 -29.68
C CYS A 291 -9.69 -1.53 -28.77
N GLN A 292 -10.74 -1.53 -27.95
CA GLN A 292 -10.98 -0.52 -26.92
C GLN A 292 -10.69 -1.01 -25.49
N ASP A 293 -10.30 -2.28 -25.35
CA ASP A 293 -10.05 -2.99 -24.08
C ASP A 293 -11.18 -2.77 -23.05
N ARG A 294 -12.45 -2.98 -23.46
CA ARG A 294 -13.63 -2.66 -22.65
C ARG A 294 -14.88 -3.45 -23.00
N CYS A 295 -15.78 -3.60 -22.03
CA CYS A 295 -17.11 -4.16 -22.24
C CYS A 295 -18.09 -3.12 -22.80
N TYR A 296 -18.92 -3.53 -23.75
CA TYR A 296 -20.03 -2.75 -24.30
C TYR A 296 -21.33 -3.54 -24.23
N THR A 297 -22.46 -2.84 -24.21
CA THR A 297 -23.79 -3.47 -24.26
C THR A 297 -23.97 -4.22 -25.56
N ALA A 298 -24.41 -5.48 -25.47
CA ALA A 298 -24.62 -6.31 -26.63
C ALA A 298 -25.91 -5.94 -27.38
N ALA A 299 -25.88 -6.10 -28.69
CA ALA A 299 -26.97 -5.84 -29.60
C ALA A 299 -28.07 -6.92 -29.47
N GLY A 300 -29.32 -6.47 -29.50
CA GLY A 300 -30.51 -7.32 -29.42
C GLY A 300 -30.88 -7.98 -30.75
N TYR A 301 -31.98 -8.73 -30.74
CA TYR A 301 -32.52 -9.40 -31.93
C TYR A 301 -32.76 -8.39 -33.07
N GLN A 302 -32.34 -8.75 -34.29
CA GLN A 302 -32.39 -7.94 -35.52
C GLN A 302 -31.56 -6.64 -35.51
N GLN A 303 -30.74 -6.40 -34.50
CA GLN A 303 -29.81 -5.27 -34.52
C GLN A 303 -28.55 -5.61 -35.29
N ALA A 304 -27.90 -4.58 -35.84
CA ALA A 304 -26.68 -4.74 -36.61
C ALA A 304 -25.53 -5.27 -35.72
N CYS A 305 -24.71 -6.15 -36.29
CA CYS A 305 -23.48 -6.62 -35.69
C CYS A 305 -22.38 -6.69 -36.74
N THR A 306 -21.13 -6.66 -36.30
CA THR A 306 -19.98 -6.84 -37.18
C THR A 306 -19.10 -7.94 -36.62
N ILE A 307 -18.59 -8.79 -37.51
CA ILE A 307 -17.57 -9.79 -37.16
C ILE A 307 -16.22 -9.14 -37.47
N SER A 308 -15.45 -8.87 -36.41
CA SER A 308 -14.11 -8.30 -36.49
C SER A 308 -13.20 -9.04 -35.51
N SER A 309 -11.90 -9.07 -35.80
CA SER A 309 -10.87 -9.54 -34.86
C SER A 309 -10.84 -8.73 -33.56
N CYS A 310 -11.48 -7.55 -33.53
CA CYS A 310 -11.64 -6.74 -32.33
C CYS A 310 -12.62 -7.32 -31.29
N TYR A 311 -13.44 -8.32 -31.60
CA TYR A 311 -14.51 -8.75 -30.68
C TYR A 311 -14.31 -10.20 -30.22
N ALA A 312 -14.25 -10.41 -28.89
CA ALA A 312 -14.08 -11.73 -28.29
C ALA A 312 -15.26 -12.68 -28.53
N ASN A 313 -16.43 -12.08 -28.69
CA ASN A 313 -17.72 -12.73 -28.88
C ASN A 313 -18.50 -11.97 -29.95
N SER A 314 -19.52 -12.58 -30.53
CA SER A 314 -20.47 -11.86 -31.39
C SER A 314 -21.00 -10.65 -30.61
N MET A 315 -21.10 -9.48 -31.24
CA MET A 315 -21.66 -8.26 -30.61
C MET A 315 -23.11 -8.42 -30.11
N CYS A 316 -23.68 -9.62 -30.20
CA CYS A 316 -25.05 -9.97 -29.90
C CYS A 316 -25.23 -10.48 -28.47
N ASP A 317 -26.40 -10.21 -27.90
CA ASP A 317 -26.76 -10.57 -26.54
C ASP A 317 -26.84 -12.11 -26.36
N GLN A 318 -25.81 -12.65 -25.71
CA GLN A 318 -25.67 -14.09 -25.47
C GLN A 318 -26.67 -14.61 -24.45
N SER A 319 -27.21 -13.75 -23.57
CA SER A 319 -28.29 -14.16 -22.64
C SER A 319 -29.56 -14.61 -23.38
N LYS A 320 -29.70 -14.19 -24.65
CA LYS A 320 -30.79 -14.53 -25.55
C LYS A 320 -30.39 -15.57 -26.60
N ALA A 321 -29.21 -16.19 -26.48
CA ALA A 321 -28.62 -17.12 -27.43
C ALA A 321 -28.54 -16.55 -28.88
N LEU A 322 -28.33 -15.24 -29.02
CA LEU A 322 -28.16 -14.61 -30.33
C LEU A 322 -26.74 -14.80 -30.86
N SER A 323 -26.63 -14.93 -32.18
CA SER A 323 -25.36 -15.00 -32.91
C SER A 323 -25.36 -13.96 -34.04
N CYS A 324 -24.17 -13.48 -34.43
CA CYS A 324 -24.05 -12.56 -35.56
C CYS A 324 -24.12 -13.34 -36.88
N VAL A 325 -25.29 -13.30 -37.54
CA VAL A 325 -25.55 -14.00 -38.81
C VAL A 325 -25.82 -12.94 -39.88
N ASN A 326 -25.00 -12.91 -40.93
CA ASN A 326 -25.11 -11.94 -42.02
C ASN A 326 -25.12 -10.47 -41.53
N ASN A 327 -24.24 -10.13 -40.59
CA ASN A 327 -24.13 -8.80 -39.96
C ASN A 327 -25.37 -8.35 -39.16
N ILE A 328 -26.23 -9.28 -38.76
CA ILE A 328 -27.39 -9.02 -37.90
C ILE A 328 -27.42 -10.04 -36.76
N CYS A 329 -27.77 -9.60 -35.56
CA CYS A 329 -27.98 -10.47 -34.41
C CYS A 329 -29.26 -11.29 -34.58
N ASN A 330 -29.11 -12.58 -34.85
CA ASN A 330 -30.20 -13.50 -35.14
C ASN A 330 -29.95 -14.87 -34.51
N CYS A 331 -30.97 -15.72 -34.51
CA CYS A 331 -30.82 -17.12 -34.14
C CYS A 331 -30.03 -17.87 -35.22
N THR A 332 -29.32 -18.92 -34.81
CA THR A 332 -28.64 -19.81 -35.74
C THR A 332 -29.64 -20.59 -36.59
N ASN A 333 -29.19 -21.28 -37.64
CA ASN A 333 -30.07 -22.03 -38.54
C ASN A 333 -30.81 -23.20 -37.85
N THR A 334 -30.34 -23.66 -36.69
CA THR A 334 -30.93 -24.72 -35.87
C THR A 334 -31.91 -24.19 -34.82
N GLU A 335 -32.05 -22.87 -34.68
CA GLU A 335 -32.84 -22.20 -33.65
C GLU A 335 -33.84 -21.23 -34.24
N TRP A 336 -34.84 -20.83 -33.45
CA TRP A 336 -35.83 -19.82 -33.84
C TRP A 336 -36.13 -18.87 -32.67
N TRP A 337 -36.59 -17.67 -33.01
CA TRP A 337 -36.86 -16.62 -32.03
C TRP A 337 -38.25 -16.76 -31.41
N ASN A 338 -38.33 -17.09 -30.12
CA ASN A 338 -39.60 -17.30 -29.42
C ASN A 338 -40.21 -16.03 -28.79
N THR A 339 -39.83 -14.85 -29.26
CA THR A 339 -40.06 -13.49 -28.70
C THR A 339 -39.11 -13.06 -27.59
N THR A 340 -38.50 -13.99 -26.86
CA THR A 340 -37.62 -13.69 -25.71
C THR A 340 -36.17 -14.12 -25.94
N SER A 341 -35.97 -15.29 -26.54
CA SER A 341 -34.65 -15.86 -26.82
C SER A 341 -34.69 -16.76 -28.07
N CYS A 342 -33.50 -17.10 -28.57
CA CYS A 342 -33.35 -18.19 -29.51
C CYS A 342 -33.54 -19.52 -28.78
N VAL A 343 -34.40 -20.37 -29.33
CA VAL A 343 -34.67 -21.71 -28.82
C VAL A 343 -34.51 -22.74 -29.93
N PRO A 344 -34.13 -23.99 -29.62
CA PRO A 344 -33.97 -25.02 -30.63
C PRO A 344 -35.23 -25.22 -31.48
N LYS A 345 -35.04 -25.41 -32.79
CA LYS A 345 -36.11 -25.81 -33.70
C LYS A 345 -36.58 -27.23 -33.36
N GLY A 346 -37.89 -27.44 -33.42
CA GLY A 346 -38.54 -28.71 -33.17
C GLY A 346 -38.10 -29.80 -34.14
N THR A 347 -37.79 -30.98 -33.59
CA THR A 347 -37.56 -32.23 -34.31
C THR A 347 -38.89 -32.84 -34.80
N TYR A 348 -38.85 -33.98 -35.48
CA TYR A 348 -40.06 -34.68 -35.92
C TYR A 348 -41.02 -34.94 -34.74
N LEU A 349 -42.30 -34.61 -34.93
CA LEU A 349 -43.40 -34.63 -33.95
C LEU A 349 -43.28 -33.64 -32.78
N ALA A 350 -42.29 -32.75 -32.77
CA ALA A 350 -42.23 -31.69 -31.77
C ALA A 350 -43.40 -30.71 -31.96
N SER A 351 -43.91 -30.17 -30.84
CA SER A 351 -44.99 -29.19 -30.85
C SER A 351 -44.57 -27.89 -31.55
N CYS A 352 -45.48 -27.29 -32.29
CA CYS A 352 -45.30 -26.00 -32.95
C CYS A 352 -46.64 -25.26 -33.07
N THR A 353 -46.59 -23.96 -33.34
CA THR A 353 -47.78 -23.15 -33.63
C THR A 353 -48.19 -23.37 -35.08
N THR A 354 -49.41 -23.85 -35.32
CA THR A 354 -49.90 -24.14 -36.69
C THR A 354 -49.63 -23.00 -37.66
N GLY A 355 -48.99 -23.32 -38.79
CA GLY A 355 -48.56 -22.36 -39.82
C GLY A 355 -47.17 -21.72 -39.60
N GLN A 356 -46.56 -21.86 -38.43
CA GLN A 356 -45.24 -21.31 -38.12
C GLN A 356 -44.12 -22.30 -38.47
N HIS A 357 -43.89 -22.52 -39.76
CA HIS A 357 -42.93 -23.52 -40.25
C HIS A 357 -41.47 -23.27 -39.81
N TYR A 358 -41.11 -22.02 -39.49
CA TYR A 358 -39.75 -21.68 -39.01
C TYR A 358 -39.44 -22.26 -37.62
N GLN A 359 -40.43 -22.74 -36.88
CA GLN A 359 -40.23 -23.40 -35.59
C GLN A 359 -39.68 -24.83 -35.73
N CYS A 360 -39.76 -25.42 -36.93
CA CYS A 360 -39.34 -26.79 -37.21
C CYS A 360 -37.98 -26.83 -37.91
N GLN A 361 -37.26 -27.95 -37.76
CA GLN A 361 -35.95 -28.15 -38.41
C GLN A 361 -36.08 -28.23 -39.93
N GLN A 362 -35.91 -27.09 -40.60
CA GLN A 362 -36.03 -26.95 -42.05
C GLN A 362 -34.99 -27.76 -42.83
N TYR A 363 -33.81 -28.00 -42.26
CA TYR A 363 -32.80 -28.87 -42.87
C TYR A 363 -33.24 -30.34 -42.93
N ASN A 364 -34.22 -30.74 -42.11
CA ASN A 364 -34.88 -32.04 -42.18
C ASN A 364 -36.16 -31.99 -43.04
N ILE A 365 -36.42 -30.87 -43.72
CA ILE A 365 -37.62 -30.59 -44.53
C ILE A 365 -38.92 -30.76 -43.72
N LEU A 366 -38.84 -30.45 -42.41
CA LEU A 366 -40.00 -30.44 -41.52
C LEU A 366 -40.77 -29.12 -41.63
N SER A 367 -42.08 -29.20 -41.46
CA SER A 367 -42.98 -28.06 -41.46
C SER A 367 -44.05 -28.24 -40.39
N CYS A 368 -44.50 -27.13 -39.79
CA CYS A 368 -45.53 -27.17 -38.77
C CYS A 368 -46.92 -27.43 -39.37
N TYR A 369 -47.40 -28.67 -39.29
CA TYR A 369 -48.76 -29.04 -39.66
C TYR A 369 -49.50 -29.55 -38.41
N THR A 370 -50.76 -29.12 -38.23
CA THR A 370 -51.61 -29.56 -37.10
C THR A 370 -50.90 -29.45 -35.74
N SER A 371 -50.20 -28.33 -35.51
CA SER A 371 -49.40 -28.05 -34.31
C SER A 371 -48.24 -29.01 -34.02
N GLN A 372 -47.77 -29.77 -35.02
CA GLN A 372 -46.60 -30.65 -34.92
C GLN A 372 -45.66 -30.48 -36.11
N CYS A 373 -44.36 -30.61 -35.87
CA CYS A 373 -43.34 -30.63 -36.91
C CYS A 373 -43.38 -31.98 -37.65
N THR A 374 -43.99 -32.00 -38.83
CA THR A 374 -44.14 -33.21 -39.65
C THR A 374 -43.68 -32.95 -41.08
N CYS A 375 -43.52 -34.03 -41.86
CA CYS A 375 -43.23 -33.93 -43.28
C CYS A 375 -44.46 -33.40 -44.03
N SER A 376 -44.25 -32.75 -45.18
CA SER A 376 -45.34 -32.39 -46.08
C SER A 376 -46.14 -33.62 -46.52
N SER A 377 -47.37 -33.43 -47.03
CA SER A 377 -48.25 -34.53 -47.46
C SER A 377 -47.66 -35.42 -48.57
N VAL A 378 -46.68 -34.92 -49.31
CA VAL A 378 -45.96 -35.64 -50.37
C VAL A 378 -44.65 -36.29 -49.88
N MET A 379 -44.35 -36.20 -48.58
CA MET A 379 -43.13 -36.70 -47.96
C MET A 379 -43.43 -37.60 -46.75
N TYR A 380 -42.45 -38.39 -46.33
CA TYR A 380 -42.50 -39.25 -45.15
C TYR A 380 -41.22 -39.12 -44.32
N TRP A 381 -41.32 -39.35 -43.01
CA TRP A 381 -40.17 -39.31 -42.12
C TRP A 381 -39.41 -40.63 -42.17
N SER A 382 -38.12 -40.56 -42.48
CA SER A 382 -37.22 -41.72 -42.43
C SER A 382 -36.38 -41.67 -41.16
N SER A 383 -36.57 -42.63 -40.27
CA SER A 383 -35.80 -42.74 -39.02
C SER A 383 -34.34 -43.12 -39.26
N SER A 384 -34.03 -43.79 -40.36
CA SER A 384 -32.66 -44.18 -40.71
C SER A 384 -31.81 -43.00 -41.19
N SER A 385 -32.45 -42.04 -41.85
CA SER A 385 -31.77 -40.86 -42.41
C SER A 385 -32.01 -39.56 -41.64
N ASN A 386 -32.98 -39.56 -40.72
CA ASN A 386 -33.39 -38.40 -39.91
C ASN A 386 -33.81 -37.17 -40.73
N TYR A 387 -34.37 -37.34 -41.92
CA TYR A 387 -35.00 -36.27 -42.69
C TYR A 387 -36.24 -36.75 -43.46
N CYS A 388 -37.04 -35.82 -43.96
CA CYS A 388 -38.21 -36.14 -44.77
C CYS A 388 -37.81 -36.51 -46.20
N LEU A 389 -38.20 -37.71 -46.62
CA LEU A 389 -38.01 -38.23 -47.97
C LEU A 389 -39.30 -38.08 -48.79
N ALA A 390 -39.18 -37.96 -50.12
CA ALA A 390 -40.33 -37.98 -51.00
C ALA A 390 -41.05 -39.34 -50.92
N ARG A 391 -42.38 -39.31 -50.84
CA ARG A 391 -43.19 -40.54 -50.92
C ARG A 391 -43.09 -41.17 -52.31
N GLN A 392 -43.17 -42.48 -52.34
CA GLN A 392 -43.04 -43.31 -53.52
C GLN A 392 -44.38 -43.39 -54.28
N SER A 393 -44.30 -43.26 -55.60
CA SER A 393 -45.44 -43.41 -56.52
C SER A 393 -45.85 -44.88 -56.68
N TYR A 394 -46.91 -45.14 -57.44
CA TYR A 394 -47.35 -46.50 -57.77
C TYR A 394 -46.19 -47.35 -58.33
N LEU A 395 -46.05 -48.58 -57.82
CA LEU A 395 -44.93 -49.53 -58.04
C LEU A 395 -43.55 -49.10 -57.52
N GLY A 396 -43.44 -47.95 -56.84
CA GLY A 396 -42.21 -47.57 -56.14
C GLY A 396 -41.89 -48.53 -55.00
N ALA A 397 -40.60 -48.81 -54.79
CA ALA A 397 -40.15 -49.70 -53.72
C ALA A 397 -40.43 -49.09 -52.35
N CYS A 398 -40.94 -49.89 -51.41
CA CYS A 398 -41.26 -49.44 -50.06
C CYS A 398 -40.97 -50.51 -49.02
N SER A 399 -40.72 -50.08 -47.79
CA SER A 399 -40.61 -50.93 -46.59
C SER A 399 -41.85 -50.81 -45.70
N SER A 400 -42.58 -49.70 -45.79
CA SER A 400 -43.80 -49.45 -45.00
C SER A 400 -44.79 -48.57 -45.74
N SER A 401 -46.09 -48.70 -45.43
CA SER A 401 -47.17 -47.99 -46.15
C SER A 401 -47.12 -46.47 -46.02
N ASN A 402 -46.47 -45.94 -44.99
CA ASN A 402 -46.25 -44.49 -44.85
C ASN A 402 -45.23 -43.94 -45.86
N GLU A 403 -44.47 -44.78 -46.56
CA GLU A 403 -43.55 -44.36 -47.61
C GLU A 403 -44.26 -44.10 -48.94
N CYS A 404 -45.51 -44.57 -49.09
CA CYS A 404 -46.28 -44.47 -50.32
C CYS A 404 -47.12 -43.19 -50.39
N ILE A 405 -47.34 -42.64 -51.60
CA ILE A 405 -48.18 -41.46 -51.81
C ILE A 405 -49.64 -41.75 -51.41
N SER A 406 -50.22 -40.87 -50.59
CA SER A 406 -51.64 -40.90 -50.23
C SER A 406 -52.34 -39.62 -50.69
N VAL A 407 -53.05 -39.68 -51.82
CA VAL A 407 -53.86 -38.56 -52.30
C VAL A 407 -55.32 -38.80 -51.89
N ALA A 408 -55.90 -37.87 -51.13
CA ALA A 408 -57.35 -37.74 -50.91
C ALA A 408 -58.10 -39.02 -50.48
N GLY A 409 -57.61 -39.72 -49.44
CA GLY A 409 -58.40 -40.72 -48.71
C GLY A 409 -58.35 -42.18 -49.21
N VAL A 410 -57.77 -42.44 -50.39
CA VAL A 410 -57.44 -43.80 -50.85
C VAL A 410 -55.96 -43.84 -51.23
N GLY A 411 -55.12 -44.11 -50.23
CA GLY A 411 -53.67 -44.11 -50.40
C GLY A 411 -53.11 -45.42 -50.95
N LEU A 412 -51.96 -45.33 -51.59
CA LEU A 412 -51.12 -46.50 -51.85
C LEU A 412 -50.65 -47.09 -50.50
N SER A 413 -50.65 -48.41 -50.40
CA SER A 413 -50.10 -49.16 -49.27
C SER A 413 -48.89 -49.96 -49.75
N CYS A 414 -47.97 -50.25 -48.84
CA CYS A 414 -46.82 -51.07 -49.18
C CYS A 414 -47.23 -52.55 -49.18
N ILE A 415 -47.35 -53.13 -50.37
CA ILE A 415 -47.76 -54.52 -50.58
C ILE A 415 -46.64 -55.22 -51.33
N SER A 416 -46.09 -56.28 -50.74
CA SER A 416 -44.98 -57.05 -51.30
C SER A 416 -43.75 -56.19 -51.66
N GLY A 417 -43.48 -55.16 -50.84
CA GLY A 417 -42.34 -54.26 -51.03
C GLY A 417 -42.53 -53.19 -52.11
N GLN A 418 -43.75 -53.01 -52.63
CA GLN A 418 -44.10 -51.98 -53.60
C GLN A 418 -45.35 -51.20 -53.20
N CYS A 419 -45.40 -49.92 -53.55
CA CYS A 419 -46.58 -49.09 -53.33
C CYS A 419 -47.69 -49.46 -54.31
N GLN A 420 -48.72 -50.12 -53.79
CA GLN A 420 -49.87 -50.61 -54.56
C GLN A 420 -51.18 -50.16 -53.92
N CYS A 421 -52.27 -50.21 -54.68
CA CYS A 421 -53.60 -49.92 -54.13
C CYS A 421 -54.02 -51.00 -53.12
N SER A 422 -54.65 -50.58 -52.02
CA SER A 422 -55.22 -51.52 -51.04
C SER A 422 -56.27 -52.43 -51.70
N SER A 423 -56.53 -53.59 -51.10
CA SER A 423 -57.49 -54.58 -51.62
C SER A 423 -58.86 -53.95 -51.93
N GLY A 424 -59.40 -54.23 -53.12
CA GLY A 424 -60.65 -53.64 -53.62
C GLY A 424 -60.51 -52.33 -54.40
N TYR A 425 -59.28 -51.92 -54.73
CA TYR A 425 -58.99 -50.72 -55.53
C TYR A 425 -57.99 -51.02 -56.66
N LEU A 426 -58.19 -50.40 -57.83
CA LEU A 426 -57.30 -50.45 -58.98
C LEU A 426 -56.62 -49.09 -59.20
N TRP A 427 -55.38 -49.09 -59.66
CA TRP A 427 -54.68 -47.86 -60.01
C TRP A 427 -55.20 -47.30 -61.34
N SER A 428 -55.70 -46.06 -61.31
CA SER A 428 -56.09 -45.32 -62.52
C SER A 428 -54.95 -44.39 -62.93
N SER A 429 -54.32 -44.67 -64.08
CA SER A 429 -53.28 -43.81 -64.65
C SER A 429 -53.79 -42.42 -65.04
N GLY A 430 -55.07 -42.30 -65.41
CA GLY A 430 -55.69 -41.04 -65.81
C GLY A 430 -55.94 -40.07 -64.65
N THR A 431 -56.21 -40.58 -63.46
CA THR A 431 -56.47 -39.76 -62.26
C THR A 431 -55.33 -39.81 -61.24
N GLN A 432 -54.30 -40.65 -61.47
CA GLN A 432 -53.20 -40.91 -60.55
C GLN A 432 -53.66 -41.27 -59.13
N GLN A 433 -54.73 -42.05 -59.04
CA GLN A 433 -55.38 -42.43 -57.79
C GLN A 433 -55.86 -43.88 -57.83
N CYS A 434 -55.98 -44.49 -56.65
CA CYS A 434 -56.62 -45.78 -56.47
C CYS A 434 -58.15 -45.61 -56.50
N ILE A 435 -58.79 -46.18 -57.51
CA ILE A 435 -60.25 -46.14 -57.69
C ILE A 435 -60.84 -47.51 -57.29
N SER A 436 -62.03 -47.52 -56.69
CA SER A 436 -62.65 -48.78 -56.26
C SER A 436 -62.86 -49.70 -57.46
N SER A 437 -62.50 -50.97 -57.32
CA SER A 437 -62.88 -52.04 -58.25
C SER A 437 -64.34 -52.39 -57.98
N GLY A 438 -65.25 -51.55 -58.47
CA GLY A 438 -66.69 -51.86 -58.49
C GLY A 438 -66.98 -53.14 -59.27
#